data_AF-U4TR86-F1
#
_entry.id   AF-U4TR86-F1
#
_cell.length_a   1.000
_cell.length_b   1.000
_cell.length_c   1.000
_cell.angle_alpha   90.00
_cell.angle_beta   90.00
_cell.angle_gamma   90.00
#
_symmetry.space_group_name_H-M   'P 1'
#
loop_
_entity.id
_entity.type
_entity.pdbx_description
1 polymer ?
#
loop_
_entity_poly.entity_id
_entity_poly.type
_entity_poly.pdbx_seq_one_letter_code
_entity_poly.pdbx_strand_id
1 'polypeptide(L)' 'MLVRLKNGNYVNTAYVEFIFKTGDNQWILGLNASDQDTIHVSDADVDKIVKAMRTEEQPKGD' A
#
# COMPACT_ATOMS: atom_id res chain seq x y z
N MET A 1 1.39 -8.57 -4.59
CA MET A 1 0.01 -8.51 -5.17
C MET A 1 -0.29 -7.11 -5.74
N LEU A 2 -1.20 -6.95 -6.72
CA LEU A 2 -1.61 -5.63 -7.23
C LEU A 2 -2.91 -5.12 -6.58
N VAL A 3 -2.92 -3.88 -6.08
CA VAL A 3 -4.08 -3.19 -5.51
C VAL A 3 -4.45 -1.99 -6.38
N ARG A 4 -5.72 -1.90 -6.79
CA ARG A 4 -6.25 -0.76 -7.54
C ARG A 4 -6.62 0.39 -6.59
N LEU A 5 -5.98 1.54 -6.80
CA LEU A 5 -6.24 2.79 -6.10
C LEU A 5 -7.48 3.49 -6.65
N LYS A 6 -8.07 4.41 -5.86
CA LYS A 6 -9.22 5.23 -6.26
C LYS A 6 -8.98 6.05 -7.53
N ASN A 7 -7.75 6.51 -7.78
CA ASN A 7 -7.37 7.26 -8.98
C ASN A 7 -7.21 6.38 -10.23
N GLY A 8 -7.44 5.07 -10.13
CA GLY A 8 -7.32 4.12 -11.25
C GLY A 8 -5.93 3.51 -11.41
N ASN A 9 -4.92 3.99 -10.68
CA ASN A 9 -3.58 3.42 -10.69
C ASN A 9 -3.54 2.09 -9.91
N TYR A 10 -2.50 1.31 -10.16
CA TYR A 10 -2.23 0.05 -9.47
C TYR A 10 -0.94 0.17 -8.68
N VAL A 11 -0.94 -0.39 -7.48
CA VAL A 11 0.23 -0.50 -6.61
C VAL A 11 0.56 -1.96 -6.41
N ASN A 12 1.83 -2.33 -6.55
CA ASN A 12 2.28 -3.65 -6.15
C ASN A 12 2.68 -3.63 -4.67
N THR A 13 1.92 -4.34 -3.84
CA THR A 13 2.13 -4.45 -2.39
C THR A 13 3.49 -5.04 -2.02
N ALA A 14 4.09 -5.83 -2.92
CA ALA A 14 5.41 -6.43 -2.70
C ALA A 14 6.54 -5.39 -2.68
N TYR A 15 6.31 -4.19 -3.20
CA TYR A 15 7.29 -3.09 -3.17
C TYR A 15 6.98 -2.06 -2.08
N VAL A 16 5.93 -2.25 -1.29
CA VAL A 16 5.60 -1.31 -0.21
C VAL A 16 6.61 -1.47 0.93
N GLU A 17 7.33 -0.40 1.22
CA GLU A 17 8.33 -0.38 2.29
C GLU A 17 7.75 0.22 3.58
N PHE A 18 7.02 1.33 3.47
CA PHE A 18 6.38 1.96 4.62
C PHE A 18 5.08 2.68 4.23
N ILE A 19 4.20 2.84 5.23
CA ILE A 19 2.97 3.62 5.15
C ILE A 19 2.98 4.62 6.29
N PHE A 20 2.88 5.92 5.99
CA PHE A 20 2.94 6.99 6.97
C PHE A 20 1.77 7.97 6.82
N LYS A 21 1.12 8.35 7.92
CA LYS A 21 0.03 9.33 7.91
C LYS A 21 0.59 10.74 8.04
N THR A 22 0.32 11.61 7.07
CA THR A 22 0.86 12.98 7.04
C THR A 22 -0.11 14.06 7.54
N GLY A 23 -1.40 13.77 7.62
CA GLY A 23 -2.41 14.72 8.09
C GLY A 23 -3.83 14.14 8.09
N ASP A 24 -4.83 15.01 8.17
CA ASP A 24 -6.24 14.61 8.12
C ASP A 24 -6.57 14.00 6.75
N ASN A 25 -6.78 12.69 6.74
CA ASN A 25 -7.13 11.87 5.57
C ASN A 25 -6.07 11.79 4.46
N GLN A 26 -4.80 12.06 4.77
CA GLN A 26 -3.68 11.92 3.84
C GLN A 26 -2.63 10.95 4.36
N TRP A 27 -2.22 10.05 3.46
CA TRP A 27 -1.18 9.06 3.72
C TRP A 27 -0.16 9.06 2.60
N ILE A 28 1.08 8.78 2.98
CA ILE A 28 2.19 8.54 2.08
C ILE A 28 2.55 7.05 2.12
N LEU A 29 2.68 6.46 0.95
CA LEU A 29 3.17 5.11 0.73
C LEU A 29 4.56 5.20 0.09
N GLY A 30 5.58 4.67 0.75
CA GLY A 30 6.93 4.54 0.19
C GLY A 30 7.09 3.21 -0.55
N LEU A 31 7.65 3.26 -1.77
CA LEU A 31 7.89 2.10 -2.62
C LEU A 31 9.40 1.88 -2.86
N ASN A 32 9.85 0.63 -2.74
CA ASN A 32 11.22 0.19 -3.00
C ASN A 32 11.42 -0.37 -4.42
N ALA A 33 10.61 0.08 -5.39
CA ALA A 33 10.67 -0.41 -6.78
C ALA A 33 11.69 0.35 -7.64
N SER A 34 11.98 1.59 -7.27
CA SER A 34 13.01 2.47 -7.85
C SER A 34 13.19 3.63 -6.86
N ASP A 35 14.41 4.14 -6.71
CA ASP A 35 14.81 5.11 -5.68
C ASP A 35 13.73 6.17 -5.35
N GLN A 36 13.20 6.09 -4.13
CA GLN A 36 12.36 7.13 -3.47
C GLN A 36 10.98 7.44 -4.08
N ASP A 37 10.31 6.48 -4.71
CA ASP A 37 8.92 6.69 -5.11
C ASP A 37 7.98 6.71 -3.89
N THR A 38 7.50 7.90 -3.55
CA THR A 38 6.42 8.10 -2.59
C THR A 38 5.14 8.44 -3.33
N ILE A 39 4.04 7.80 -2.95
CA ILE A 39 2.71 8.10 -3.51
C ILE A 39 1.75 8.55 -2.42
N HIS A 40 0.93 9.55 -2.75
CA HIS A 40 -0.16 9.98 -1.89
C HIS A 40 -1.37 9.08 -2.08
N VAL A 41 -1.90 8.56 -0.98
CA VAL A 41 -3.04 7.64 -0.96
C VAL A 41 -4.09 8.07 0.07
N SER A 42 -5.35 7.71 -0.20
CA SER A 42 -6.46 7.99 0.71
C SER A 42 -6.60 6.90 1.77
N ASP A 43 -7.32 7.18 2.86
CA ASP A 43 -7.64 6.19 3.91
C ASP A 43 -8.22 4.88 3.33
N ALA A 44 -9.12 5.01 2.36
CA ALA A 44 -9.77 3.87 1.71
C ALA A 44 -8.81 3.06 0.83
N ASP A 45 -7.75 3.68 0.30
CA ASP A 45 -6.72 2.99 -0.45
C ASP A 45 -5.72 2.29 0.49
N VAL A 46 -5.38 2.93 1.62
CA VAL A 46 -4.52 2.33 2.65
C VAL A 46 -5.16 1.08 3.24
N ASP A 47 -6.46 1.10 3.55
CA ASP A 47 -7.15 -0.08 4.08
C ASP A 47 -7.05 -1.27 3.12
N LYS A 48 -7.22 -1.04 1.81
CA LYS A 48 -7.04 -2.07 0.78
C LYS A 48 -5.61 -2.59 0.71
N ILE A 49 -4.62 -1.69 0.76
CA ILE A 49 -3.19 -2.05 0.71
C ILE A 49 -2.82 -2.90 1.92
N VAL A 50 -3.18 -2.46 3.13
CA VAL A 50 -2.88 -3.17 4.38
C VAL A 50 -3.57 -4.54 4.41
N LYS A 51 -4.84 -4.61 4.00
CA LYS A 51 -5.58 -5.88 3.91
C LYS A 51 -4.93 -6.84 2.92
N ALA A 52 -4.50 -6.33 1.77
CA ALA A 52 -3.75 -7.10 0.78
C ALA A 52 -2.44 -7.63 1.37
N MET A 53 -1.60 -6.77 1.99
CA MET A 53 -0.34 -7.19 2.61
C MET A 53 -0.53 -8.27 3.67
N ARG A 54 -1.54 -8.14 4.55
CA ARG A 54 -1.85 -9.13 5.58
C ARG A 54 -2.36 -10.46 5.02
N THR A 55 -2.98 -10.45 3.84
CA THR A 55 -3.42 -11.69 3.17
C THR A 55 -2.21 -12.48 2.63
N GLU A 56 -1.10 -11.81 2.30
CA GLU A 56 0.16 -12.46 1.92
C GLU A 56 0.92 -13.03 3.14
N GLU A 57 0.73 -12.50 4.34
CA GLU A 57 1.39 -12.94 5.59
C GLU A 57 0.62 -14.00 6.40
N GLN A 58 -0.59 -14.43 5.98
CA GLN A 58 -1.26 -15.52 6.69
C GLN A 58 -0.48 -16.83 6.51
N PRO A 59 -0.23 -17.61 7.59
CA PRO A 59 0.47 -18.87 7.48
C PRO A 59 -0.26 -19.78 6.51
N LYS A 60 0.50 -20.46 5.65
CA LYS A 60 0.03 -21.71 5.05
C LYS A 60 -0.18 -22.69 6.21
N GLY A 61 -1.36 -22.68 6.80
CA GLY A 61 -1.81 -23.75 7.70
C GLY A 61 -2.41 -24.85 6.84
N ASP A 62 -1.67 -25.94 6.65
CA ASP A 62 -1.65 -27.08 7.59
C ASP A 62 -0.21 -27.62 7.69
#